data_AF-A0A965YBR8-F1
#
_entry.id   AF-A0A965YBR8-F1
#
_cell.length_a   1.000
_cell.length_b   1.000
_cell.length_c   1.000
_cell.angle_alpha   90.00
_cell.angle_beta   90.00
_cell.angle_gamma   90.00
#
_symmetry.space_group_name_H-M   'P 1'
#
loop_
_entity.id
_entity.type
_entity.pdbx_description
1 polymer ?
#
loop_
_entity_poly.entity_id
_entity_poly.type
_entity_poly.pdbx_seq_one_letter_code
_entity_poly.pdbx_strand_id
1 'polypeptide(L)'
;MKFHKCFRMAFNMARHSKLRSWLTILGIVIGVASVIAIVAIGEGLSNQIQSNLGTLNADIITITPGFSRAQTFGGRQTTITASSSDEITLTRKDVLALKTIPQIDLINTKISGNVEISYLAKKGTLNLQGVDTNVFSKISSIKILKGRNLGPSDSNVILIGNNLATKYFEKEILLNQLITIEGKSFRVIGILDDNSNSIIMPINNAYELIKNKEKFVYNSIELKVKNPDTLNETEEIIKNTLMRSRNVNEKNIDFTIRSNTSANTTRQDMINTLKTFLTAIASVSLLVGAVGIANTMFTSVLEKTKEIGILKAIGARNIDILTIFLLNAGLIGMIGGIIGICLGIFISIILNSAGIPSIINLQIIIMTLIISILVGMVSGLIPAINASKLKPVDALRRD
;
A
#
# COMPACT_ATOMS: atom_id res chain seq x y z
N MET A 1 -6.53 -23.02 -44.10
CA MET A 1 -6.96 -21.68 -44.60
C MET A 1 -5.95 -20.60 -44.21
N LYS A 2 -5.85 -19.47 -44.95
CA LYS A 2 -5.02 -18.31 -44.51
C LYS A 2 -5.70 -17.61 -43.32
N PHE A 3 -4.93 -17.23 -42.29
CA PHE A 3 -5.41 -16.64 -41.01
C PHE A 3 -6.37 -15.45 -41.20
N HIS A 4 -6.10 -14.57 -42.18
CA HIS A 4 -6.93 -13.42 -42.51
C HIS A 4 -8.37 -13.80 -42.91
N LYS A 5 -8.58 -14.93 -43.59
CA LYS A 5 -9.93 -15.40 -43.95
C LYS A 5 -10.69 -15.89 -42.72
N CYS A 6 -10.02 -16.57 -41.78
CA CYS A 6 -10.63 -17.01 -40.52
C CYS A 6 -11.10 -15.81 -39.68
N PHE A 7 -10.28 -14.76 -39.58
CA PHE A 7 -10.63 -13.52 -38.87
C PHE A 7 -11.86 -12.82 -39.49
N ARG A 8 -11.88 -12.66 -40.82
CA ARG A 8 -13.01 -12.03 -41.53
C ARG A 8 -14.32 -12.81 -41.35
N MET A 9 -14.24 -14.14 -41.31
CA MET A 9 -15.40 -15.01 -41.15
C MET A 9 -15.96 -14.94 -39.71
N ALA A 10 -15.08 -14.92 -38.70
CA ALA A 10 -15.47 -14.74 -37.30
C ALA A 10 -16.15 -13.38 -37.06
N PHE A 11 -15.61 -12.30 -37.64
CA PHE A 11 -16.22 -10.97 -37.53
C PHE A 11 -17.63 -10.89 -38.13
N ASN A 12 -17.84 -11.54 -39.30
CA ASN A 12 -19.16 -11.59 -39.93
C ASN A 12 -20.16 -12.45 -39.12
N MET A 13 -19.70 -13.49 -38.42
CA MET A 13 -20.55 -14.30 -37.53
C MET A 13 -21.07 -13.50 -36.34
N ALA A 14 -20.23 -12.66 -35.72
CA ALA A 14 -20.65 -11.81 -34.60
C ALA A 14 -21.74 -10.78 -34.97
N ARG A 15 -21.75 -10.32 -36.23
CA ARG A 15 -22.65 -9.26 -36.71
C ARG A 15 -24.09 -9.74 -37.02
N HIS A 16 -24.32 -11.05 -37.21
CA HIS A 16 -25.59 -11.57 -37.73
C HIS A 16 -26.63 -12.03 -36.67
N SER A 17 -26.26 -12.26 -35.40
CA SER A 17 -27.17 -12.78 -34.35
C SER A 17 -27.63 -11.69 -33.35
N LYS A 18 -28.58 -10.85 -33.79
CA LYS A 18 -28.87 -9.52 -33.19
C LYS A 18 -29.37 -9.48 -31.73
N LEU A 19 -30.03 -10.50 -31.19
CA LEU A 19 -30.55 -10.45 -29.79
C LEU A 19 -29.77 -11.34 -28.82
N ARG A 20 -29.38 -12.54 -29.26
CA ARG A 20 -28.68 -13.51 -28.40
C ARG A 20 -27.21 -13.15 -28.16
N SER A 21 -26.54 -12.60 -29.19
CA SER A 21 -25.17 -12.10 -29.03
C SER A 21 -25.15 -10.88 -28.10
N TRP A 22 -26.18 -10.04 -28.13
CA TRP A 22 -26.24 -8.89 -27.22
C TRP A 22 -26.39 -9.31 -25.76
N LEU A 23 -27.24 -10.31 -25.47
CA LEU A 23 -27.43 -10.81 -24.10
C LEU A 23 -26.16 -11.43 -23.52
N THR A 24 -25.35 -12.11 -24.35
CA THR A 24 -24.05 -12.65 -23.91
C THR A 24 -22.98 -11.60 -23.77
N ILE A 25 -22.89 -10.68 -24.72
CA ILE A 25 -22.00 -9.54 -24.61
C ILE A 25 -22.33 -8.76 -23.32
N LEU A 26 -23.60 -8.59 -22.97
CA LEU A 26 -24.01 -7.94 -21.73
C LEU A 26 -23.48 -8.68 -20.48
N GLY A 27 -23.56 -10.00 -20.43
CA GLY A 27 -22.99 -10.80 -19.33
C GLY A 27 -21.47 -10.63 -19.19
N ILE A 28 -20.75 -10.59 -20.32
CA ILE A 28 -19.29 -10.34 -20.34
C ILE A 28 -18.99 -8.92 -19.89
N VAL A 29 -19.75 -7.94 -20.39
CA VAL A 29 -19.59 -6.53 -20.08
C VAL A 29 -19.79 -6.30 -18.58
N ILE A 30 -20.83 -6.88 -17.99
CA ILE A 30 -21.07 -6.80 -16.54
C ILE A 30 -19.92 -7.47 -15.78
N GLY A 31 -19.52 -8.69 -16.16
CA GLY A 31 -18.42 -9.41 -15.50
C GLY A 31 -17.10 -8.63 -15.55
N VAL A 32 -16.71 -8.11 -16.71
CA VAL A 32 -15.48 -7.33 -16.89
C VAL A 32 -15.55 -5.99 -16.18
N ALA A 33 -16.69 -5.29 -16.24
CA ALA A 33 -16.89 -4.04 -15.52
C ALA A 33 -16.78 -4.24 -14.00
N SER A 34 -17.37 -5.32 -13.46
CA SER A 34 -17.25 -5.70 -12.06
C SER A 34 -15.80 -5.99 -11.67
N VAL A 35 -15.06 -6.77 -12.48
CA VAL A 35 -13.64 -7.06 -12.23
C VAL A 35 -12.82 -5.78 -12.15
N ILE A 36 -13.03 -4.84 -13.07
CA ILE A 36 -12.29 -3.56 -13.10
C ILE A 36 -12.63 -2.70 -11.90
N ALA A 37 -13.91 -2.56 -11.58
CA ALA A 37 -14.34 -1.79 -10.41
C ALA A 37 -13.73 -2.38 -9.13
N ILE A 38 -13.80 -3.70 -8.96
CA ILE A 38 -13.27 -4.41 -7.78
C ILE A 38 -11.75 -4.24 -7.65
N VAL A 39 -11.01 -4.41 -8.74
CA VAL A 39 -9.54 -4.27 -8.73
C VAL A 39 -9.13 -2.81 -8.50
N ALA A 40 -9.83 -1.85 -9.12
CA ALA A 40 -9.56 -0.42 -8.96
C ALA A 40 -9.85 0.06 -7.51
N ILE A 41 -10.91 -0.45 -6.89
CA ILE A 41 -11.20 -0.24 -5.47
C ILE A 41 -10.09 -0.85 -4.61
N GLY A 42 -9.67 -2.08 -4.91
CA GLY A 42 -8.60 -2.76 -4.16
C GLY A 42 -7.29 -1.96 -4.18
N GLU A 43 -6.94 -1.39 -5.32
CA GLU A 43 -5.74 -0.56 -5.47
C GLU A 43 -5.91 0.83 -4.83
N GLY A 44 -7.10 1.44 -4.95
CA GLY A 44 -7.43 2.68 -4.26
C GLY A 44 -7.36 2.53 -2.75
N LEU A 45 -7.96 1.49 -2.20
CA LEU A 45 -7.94 1.18 -0.78
C LEU A 45 -6.52 0.84 -0.30
N SER A 46 -5.75 0.07 -1.07
CA SER A 46 -4.34 -0.22 -0.75
C SER A 46 -3.52 1.07 -0.63
N ASN A 47 -3.70 2.00 -1.57
CA ASN A 47 -3.04 3.31 -1.56
C ASN A 47 -3.53 4.19 -0.40
N GLN A 48 -4.82 4.20 -0.09
CA GLN A 48 -5.37 4.98 1.02
C GLN A 48 -4.89 4.43 2.38
N ILE A 49 -4.84 3.11 2.55
CA ILE A 49 -4.25 2.45 3.73
C ILE A 49 -2.78 2.86 3.82
N GLN A 50 -2.04 2.81 2.71
CA GLN A 50 -0.64 3.21 2.68
C GLN A 50 -0.44 4.71 2.98
N SER A 51 -1.35 5.59 2.58
CA SER A 51 -1.23 7.04 2.87
C SER A 51 -1.64 7.38 4.31
N ASN A 52 -2.68 6.73 4.82
CA ASN A 52 -3.20 6.98 6.18
C ASN A 52 -2.28 6.38 7.25
N LEU A 53 -1.66 5.23 6.95
CA LEU A 53 -0.67 4.59 7.80
C LEU A 53 0.77 4.94 7.42
N GLY A 54 0.99 5.66 6.31
CA GLY A 54 2.30 6.12 5.81
C GLY A 54 3.00 7.14 6.71
N THR A 55 2.39 7.45 7.85
CA THR A 55 3.00 8.17 8.97
C THR A 55 3.75 7.23 9.92
N LEU A 56 3.48 5.92 9.89
CA LEU A 56 4.28 4.93 10.57
C LEU A 56 5.52 4.69 9.73
N ASN A 57 6.62 5.32 10.13
CA ASN A 57 7.91 5.22 9.48
C ASN A 57 8.41 3.77 9.50
N ALA A 58 8.00 3.06 8.46
CA ALA A 58 8.21 1.65 8.17
C ALA A 58 9.71 1.27 8.09
N ASP A 59 10.52 2.25 7.74
CA ASP A 59 11.96 2.23 7.50
C ASP A 59 12.76 2.75 8.70
N ILE A 60 12.10 3.11 9.81
CA ILE A 60 12.78 3.57 11.02
C ILE A 60 12.98 2.42 12.00
N ILE A 61 14.23 2.31 12.44
CA ILE A 61 14.65 1.51 13.58
C ILE A 61 14.88 2.48 14.75
N THR A 62 14.19 2.25 15.85
CA THR A 62 14.34 3.03 17.08
C THR A 62 15.15 2.26 18.09
N ILE A 63 16.17 2.90 18.64
CA ILE A 63 17.03 2.36 19.68
C ILE A 63 16.77 3.15 20.96
N THR A 64 16.44 2.44 22.03
CA THR A 64 16.14 3.01 23.35
C THR A 64 17.08 2.35 24.38
N PRO A 65 17.61 3.09 25.36
CA PRO A 65 18.39 2.50 26.44
C PRO A 65 17.52 1.57 27.30
N GLY A 66 18.17 0.61 27.92
CA GLY A 66 17.55 -0.40 28.77
C GLY A 66 17.15 -1.67 28.03
N PHE A 67 17.04 -2.76 28.79
CA PHE A 67 16.58 -4.05 28.30
C PHE A 67 15.05 -4.11 28.40
N SER A 68 14.37 -4.23 27.26
CA SER A 68 12.95 -4.53 27.21
C SER A 68 12.71 -5.72 26.29
N ARG A 69 12.15 -6.80 26.84
CA ARG A 69 11.78 -8.02 26.08
C ARG A 69 10.27 -8.16 26.11
N ALA A 70 9.65 -8.16 24.93
CA ALA A 70 8.26 -8.56 24.80
C ALA A 70 8.20 -10.09 24.98
N GLN A 71 7.47 -10.55 25.99
CA GLN A 71 7.22 -11.97 26.22
C GLN A 71 5.72 -12.22 26.12
N THR A 72 5.33 -13.16 25.25
CA THR A 72 3.95 -13.61 25.14
C THR A 72 3.74 -14.74 26.13
N PHE A 73 2.93 -14.50 27.17
CA PHE A 73 2.51 -15.54 28.12
C PHE A 73 1.00 -15.67 28.01
N GLY A 74 0.51 -16.86 27.64
CA GLY A 74 -0.94 -17.15 27.57
C GLY A 74 -1.75 -16.22 26.66
N GLY A 75 -1.23 -15.82 25.50
CA GLY A 75 -1.93 -14.95 24.55
C GLY A 75 -1.95 -13.45 24.91
N ARG A 76 -1.34 -13.04 26.03
CA ARG A 76 -1.19 -11.63 26.42
C ARG A 76 0.27 -11.19 26.27
N GLN A 77 0.50 -10.21 25.40
CA GLN A 77 1.82 -9.62 25.20
C GLN A 77 2.18 -8.77 26.42
N THR A 78 3.16 -9.21 27.20
CA THR A 78 3.63 -8.48 28.39
C THR A 78 5.07 -8.03 28.14
N THR A 79 5.31 -6.72 28.20
CA THR A 79 6.67 -6.17 28.08
C THR A 79 7.33 -6.23 29.45
N ILE A 80 8.38 -7.04 29.59
CA ILE A 80 9.23 -7.02 30.78
C ILE A 80 10.31 -5.97 30.52
N THR A 81 10.19 -4.81 31.17
CA THR A 81 11.25 -3.80 31.25
C THR A 81 12.08 -4.11 32.49
N ALA A 82 13.34 -4.50 32.30
CA ALA A 82 14.30 -4.53 33.39
C ALA A 82 14.82 -3.10 33.57
N SER A 83 14.25 -2.38 34.54
CA SER A 83 14.77 -1.09 34.99
C SER A 83 16.02 -1.35 35.82
N SER A 84 17.18 -1.45 35.18
CA SER A 84 18.46 -1.49 35.89
C SER A 84 19.19 -0.15 35.72
N SER A 85 19.20 0.60 36.82
CA SER A 85 20.07 1.74 37.20
C SER A 85 20.17 2.97 36.27
N ASP A 86 20.30 4.12 36.93
CA ASP A 86 20.49 5.48 36.38
C ASP A 86 21.70 5.67 35.43
N GLU A 87 22.38 4.60 35.00
CA GLU A 87 23.63 4.65 34.22
C GLU A 87 23.49 4.19 32.76
N ILE A 88 22.40 3.51 32.38
CA ILE A 88 22.24 3.02 31.01
C ILE A 88 21.77 4.17 30.10
N THR A 89 22.71 4.74 29.36
CA THR A 89 22.48 5.90 28.49
C THR A 89 22.95 5.63 27.07
N LEU A 90 22.28 6.24 26.07
CA LEU A 90 22.78 6.29 24.70
C LEU A 90 23.69 7.51 24.53
N THR A 91 24.84 7.35 23.91
CA THR A 91 25.88 8.39 23.84
C THR A 91 26.30 8.68 22.40
N ARG A 92 27.11 9.73 22.22
CA ARG A 92 27.71 10.05 20.92
C ARG A 92 28.58 8.91 20.36
N LYS A 93 29.19 8.08 21.20
CA LYS A 93 29.99 6.92 20.74
C LYS A 93 29.13 5.95 19.93
N ASP A 94 27.90 5.72 20.37
CA ASP A 94 26.95 4.82 19.68
C ASP A 94 26.54 5.39 18.34
N VAL A 95 26.25 6.69 18.29
CA VAL A 95 25.93 7.38 17.04
C VAL A 95 27.08 7.26 16.04
N LEU A 96 28.33 7.41 16.49
CA LEU A 96 29.51 7.27 15.63
C LEU A 96 29.70 5.82 15.12
N ALA A 97 29.46 4.82 15.97
CA ALA A 97 29.50 3.42 15.57
C ALA A 97 28.40 3.10 14.55
N LEU A 98 27.19 3.65 14.72
CA LEU A 98 26.09 3.44 13.77
C LEU A 98 26.35 4.10 12.42
N LYS A 99 27.08 5.23 12.38
CA LYS A 99 27.47 5.89 11.12
C LYS A 99 28.35 5.04 10.20
N THR A 100 28.99 3.99 10.71
CA THR A 100 29.83 3.12 9.87
C THR A 100 29.02 2.12 9.05
N ILE A 101 27.72 1.97 9.34
CA ILE A 101 26.85 0.98 8.68
C ILE A 101 26.32 1.58 7.36
N PRO A 102 26.64 0.99 6.19
CA PRO A 102 26.29 1.56 4.89
C PRO A 102 24.79 1.50 4.57
N GLN A 103 24.03 0.59 5.20
CA GLN A 103 22.57 0.47 5.02
C GLN A 103 21.78 1.64 5.64
N ILE A 104 22.39 2.39 6.56
CA ILE A 104 21.73 3.51 7.23
C ILE A 104 21.83 4.76 6.35
N ASP A 105 20.69 5.42 6.13
CA ASP A 105 20.59 6.66 5.37
C ASP A 105 20.77 7.88 6.29
N LEU A 106 19.97 7.93 7.35
CA LEU A 106 19.91 9.07 8.27
C LEU A 106 19.87 8.60 9.72
N ILE A 107 20.48 9.39 10.60
CA ILE A 107 20.49 9.16 12.05
C ILE A 107 19.93 10.41 12.72
N ASN A 108 18.87 10.25 13.49
CA ASN A 108 18.29 11.30 14.31
C ASN A 108 18.42 10.91 15.78
N THR A 109 18.90 11.85 16.58
CA THR A 109 19.02 11.68 18.03
C THR A 109 17.94 12.49 18.72
N LYS A 110 17.26 11.86 19.70
CA LYS A 110 16.19 12.50 20.44
C LYS A 110 16.54 12.57 21.92
N ILE A 111 16.25 13.72 22.51
CA ILE A 111 16.15 13.88 23.96
C ILE A 111 14.75 14.28 24.32
N SER A 112 14.29 13.83 25.48
CA SER A 112 13.00 14.21 26.01
C SER A 112 13.09 14.46 27.50
N GLY A 113 12.25 15.39 27.97
CA GLY A 113 12.17 15.75 29.37
C GLY A 113 10.92 16.57 29.64
N ASN A 114 10.48 16.56 30.89
CA ASN A 114 9.38 17.43 31.30
C ASN A 114 9.93 18.80 31.68
N VAL A 115 9.29 19.85 31.18
CA VAL A 115 9.67 21.24 31.44
C VAL A 115 8.46 22.06 31.84
N GLU A 116 8.70 23.07 32.67
CA GLU A 116 7.70 24.07 33.00
C GLU A 116 7.59 25.09 31.87
N ILE A 117 6.38 25.28 31.38
CA ILE A 117 6.03 26.26 30.36
C ILE A 117 5.15 27.34 30.98
N SER A 118 5.32 28.58 30.51
CA SER A 118 4.48 29.69 30.88
C SER A 118 4.06 30.52 29.67
N TYR A 119 2.76 30.78 29.60
CA TYR A 119 2.13 31.62 28.58
C TYR A 119 1.07 32.49 29.26
N LEU A 120 1.17 33.82 29.10
CA LEU A 120 0.23 34.81 29.65
C LEU A 120 -0.09 34.59 31.16
N ALA A 121 0.95 34.45 31.98
CA ALA A 121 0.87 34.20 33.43
C ALA A 121 0.25 32.85 33.85
N LYS A 122 -0.08 31.97 32.90
CA LYS A 122 -0.44 30.58 33.19
C LYS A 122 0.78 29.68 33.06
N LYS A 123 0.82 28.65 33.89
CA LYS A 123 1.92 27.68 33.96
C LYS A 123 1.39 26.28 33.67
N GLY A 124 2.22 25.46 33.06
CA GLY A 124 1.92 24.06 32.77
C GLY A 124 3.20 23.24 32.67
N THR A 125 3.10 21.93 32.83
CA THR A 125 4.23 21.03 32.65
C THR A 125 3.97 20.17 31.42
N LEU A 126 4.89 20.20 30.46
CA LEU A 126 4.77 19.47 29.21
C LEU A 126 6.03 18.67 28.89
N ASN A 127 5.85 17.67 28.03
CA ASN A 127 6.97 16.95 27.46
C ASN A 127 7.61 17.79 26.34
N LEU A 128 8.89 18.09 26.51
CA LEU A 128 9.72 18.73 25.52
C LEU A 128 10.62 17.69 24.87
N GLN A 129 10.72 17.76 23.55
CA GLN A 129 11.57 16.93 22.74
C GLN A 129 12.62 17.78 22.02
N GLY A 130 13.89 17.47 22.25
CA GLY A 130 15.01 17.99 21.50
C GLY A 130 15.34 17.09 20.32
N VAL A 131 15.43 17.67 19.12
CA VAL A 131 15.69 16.94 17.87
C VAL A 131 16.81 17.56 17.05
N ASP A 132 17.47 16.76 16.21
CA ASP A 132 18.43 17.29 15.24
C ASP A 132 17.67 17.94 14.06
N THR A 133 17.75 19.27 13.98
CA THR A 133 17.07 20.08 12.95
C THR A 133 17.43 19.71 11.50
N ASN A 134 18.63 19.15 11.26
CA ASN A 134 19.08 18.78 9.91
C ASN A 134 18.36 17.55 9.38
N VAL A 135 17.94 16.67 10.29
CA VAL A 135 17.50 15.32 9.98
C VAL A 135 16.03 15.12 10.33
N PHE A 136 15.54 15.80 11.37
CA PHE A 136 14.18 15.66 11.87
C PHE A 136 13.11 15.85 10.78
N SER A 137 13.26 16.86 9.92
CA SER A 137 12.30 17.12 8.84
C SER A 137 12.25 16.03 7.76
N LYS A 138 13.29 15.20 7.65
CA LYS A 138 13.39 14.11 6.67
C LYS A 138 13.00 12.74 7.22
N ILE A 139 12.99 12.63 8.55
CA ILE A 139 12.67 11.39 9.29
C ILE A 139 11.26 11.46 9.90
N SER A 140 10.84 12.62 10.40
CA SER A 140 9.51 12.81 10.96
C SER A 140 8.48 12.93 9.85
N SER A 141 7.41 12.13 9.94
CA SER A 141 6.26 12.14 9.03
C SER A 141 5.16 13.11 9.49
N ILE A 142 5.38 13.83 10.59
CA ILE A 142 4.38 14.74 11.17
C ILE A 142 4.18 15.94 10.24
N LYS A 143 2.94 16.12 9.78
CA LYS A 143 2.55 17.24 8.91
C LYS A 143 2.49 18.54 9.70
N ILE A 144 2.75 19.66 9.02
CA ILE A 144 2.65 21.00 9.60
C ILE A 144 1.29 21.57 9.23
N LEU A 145 0.48 21.89 10.25
CA LEU A 145 -0.83 22.50 10.08
C LEU A 145 -0.70 23.99 9.71
N LYS A 146 0.20 24.71 10.39
CA LYS A 146 0.46 26.15 10.18
C LYS A 146 1.95 26.45 10.36
N GLY A 147 2.51 27.35 9.55
CA GLY A 147 3.89 27.83 9.69
C GLY A 147 4.90 27.01 8.89
N ARG A 148 6.10 26.81 9.44
CA ARG A 148 7.21 26.09 8.78
C ARG A 148 7.91 25.11 9.71
N ASN A 149 8.67 24.17 9.14
CA ASN A 149 9.47 23.21 9.91
C ASN A 149 10.75 23.86 10.46
N LEU A 150 11.40 23.16 11.41
CA LEU A 150 12.74 23.50 11.90
C LEU A 150 13.75 23.40 10.76
N GLY A 151 14.58 24.44 10.62
CA GLY A 151 15.72 24.49 9.72
C GLY A 151 17.06 24.33 10.46
N PRO A 152 18.15 24.00 9.74
CA PRO A 152 19.51 23.82 10.30
C PRO A 152 20.04 24.96 11.16
N SER A 153 19.69 26.20 10.80
CA SER A 153 20.20 27.42 11.44
C SER A 153 19.26 27.98 12.49
N ASP A 154 18.15 27.31 12.77
CA ASP A 154 17.16 27.79 13.72
C ASP A 154 17.65 27.61 15.17
N SER A 155 17.58 28.70 15.94
CA SER A 155 17.83 28.71 17.37
C SER A 155 16.74 29.49 18.09
N ASN A 156 16.47 29.14 19.35
CA ASN A 156 15.40 29.70 20.20
C ASN A 156 13.99 29.71 19.56
N VAL A 157 13.68 28.67 18.78
CA VAL A 157 12.35 28.46 18.18
C VAL A 157 11.77 27.11 18.58
N ILE A 158 10.44 27.00 18.49
CA ILE A 158 9.68 25.81 18.83
C ILE A 158 8.63 25.46 17.78
N LEU A 159 8.38 24.17 17.64
CA LEU A 159 7.18 23.60 17.05
C LEU A 159 6.30 23.07 18.17
N ILE A 160 4.99 23.25 18.04
CA ILE A 160 4.01 22.84 19.06
C ILE A 160 2.94 21.95 18.45
N GLY A 161 2.43 21.00 19.24
CA GLY A 161 1.26 20.21 18.86
C GLY A 161 -0.04 21.04 18.78
N ASN A 162 -1.02 20.58 18.00
CA ASN A 162 -2.27 21.30 17.77
C ASN A 162 -3.10 21.44 19.06
N ASN A 163 -3.12 20.42 19.91
CA ASN A 163 -3.82 20.49 21.19
C ASN A 163 -3.18 21.48 22.16
N LEU A 164 -1.83 21.61 22.14
CA LEU A 164 -1.13 22.65 22.89
C LEU A 164 -1.52 24.05 22.39
N ALA A 165 -1.60 24.23 21.07
CA ALA A 165 -1.91 25.52 20.47
C ALA A 165 -3.35 25.99 20.74
N THR A 166 -4.32 25.07 20.82
CA THR A 166 -5.76 25.41 20.82
C THR A 166 -6.49 25.14 22.13
N LYS A 167 -6.12 24.09 22.87
CA LYS A 167 -6.91 23.58 24.00
C LYS A 167 -6.21 23.66 25.35
N TYR A 168 -4.88 23.60 25.35
CA TYR A 168 -4.13 23.51 26.60
C TYR A 168 -4.18 24.83 27.40
N PHE A 169 -4.16 25.96 26.71
CA PHE A 169 -4.36 27.28 27.31
C PHE A 169 -5.72 27.85 26.90
N GLU A 170 -6.30 28.71 27.75
CA GLU A 170 -7.57 29.39 27.46
C GLU A 170 -7.50 30.32 26.24
N LYS A 171 -6.30 30.81 25.91
CA LYS A 171 -6.06 31.63 24.72
C LYS A 171 -5.20 30.85 23.74
N GLU A 172 -5.63 30.84 22.49
CA GLU A 172 -4.87 30.17 21.43
C GLU A 172 -3.47 30.76 21.27
N ILE A 173 -2.52 29.87 21.01
CA ILE A 173 -1.15 30.22 20.64
C ILE A 173 -1.08 30.29 19.11
N LEU A 174 -0.69 31.46 18.62
CA LEU A 174 -0.52 31.75 17.20
C LEU A 174 0.96 31.67 16.79
N LEU A 175 1.19 31.62 15.48
CA LEU A 175 2.52 31.71 14.91
C LEU A 175 3.22 33.02 15.32
N ASN A 176 4.54 32.95 15.45
CA ASN A 176 5.44 34.02 15.87
C ASN A 176 5.22 34.57 17.29
N GLN A 177 4.36 33.96 18.10
CA GLN A 177 4.25 34.31 19.51
C GLN A 177 5.40 33.74 20.34
N LEU A 178 5.70 34.41 21.45
CA LEU A 178 6.71 33.99 22.42
C LEU A 178 6.06 33.18 23.55
N ILE A 179 6.66 32.03 23.85
CA ILE A 179 6.33 31.20 25.00
C ILE A 179 7.56 31.12 25.89
N THR A 180 7.38 31.23 27.19
CA THR A 180 8.47 31.08 28.16
C THR A 180 8.56 29.62 28.59
N ILE A 181 9.74 29.01 28.50
CA ILE A 181 10.01 27.64 28.90
C ILE A 181 11.21 27.67 29.86
N GLU A 182 11.04 27.19 31.09
CA GLU A 182 12.05 27.26 32.17
C GLU A 182 12.70 28.66 32.29
N GLY A 183 11.89 29.72 32.14
CA GLY A 183 12.35 31.11 32.24
C GLY A 183 12.99 31.71 30.98
N LYS A 184 13.19 30.94 29.90
CA LYS A 184 13.70 31.44 28.60
C LYS A 184 12.58 31.57 27.57
N SER A 185 12.62 32.60 26.73
CA SER A 185 11.59 32.84 25.70
C SER A 185 11.92 32.18 24.36
N PHE A 186 10.94 31.47 23.80
CA PHE A 186 11.03 30.78 22.52
C PHE A 186 9.91 31.21 21.58
N ARG A 187 10.22 31.34 20.29
CA ARG A 187 9.24 31.73 19.27
C ARG A 187 8.60 30.52 18.61
N VAL A 188 7.27 30.52 18.53
CA VAL A 188 6.50 29.50 17.81
C VAL A 188 6.61 29.73 16.31
N ILE A 189 7.25 28.81 15.59
CA ILE A 189 7.42 28.92 14.12
C ILE A 189 6.50 27.99 13.33
N GLY A 190 5.91 27.01 14.00
CA GLY A 190 5.03 26.04 13.37
C GLY A 190 4.14 25.31 14.38
N ILE A 191 2.96 24.93 13.91
CA ILE A 191 2.00 24.11 14.63
C ILE A 191 1.87 22.80 13.87
N LEU A 192 2.11 21.70 14.56
CA LEU A 192 2.06 20.35 14.02
C LEU A 192 0.60 19.90 13.93
N ASP A 193 0.28 19.13 12.89
CA ASP A 193 -0.98 18.40 12.76
C ASP A 193 -0.93 17.11 13.59
N ASP A 194 -0.59 17.26 14.88
CA ASP A 194 -0.66 16.21 15.88
C ASP A 194 -1.55 16.65 17.04
N ASN A 195 -2.28 15.70 17.61
CA ASN A 195 -3.11 15.94 18.79
C ASN A 195 -2.28 15.81 20.09
N SER A 196 -0.97 16.07 20.04
CA SER A 196 -0.11 15.97 21.21
C SER A 196 -0.04 17.29 21.98
N ASN A 197 0.30 17.20 23.26
CA ASN A 197 0.69 18.34 24.09
C ASN A 197 2.22 18.38 24.20
N SER A 198 2.91 18.25 23.07
CA SER A 198 4.38 18.22 23.04
C SER A 198 4.97 19.48 22.41
N ILE A 199 6.20 19.78 22.81
CA ILE A 199 7.02 20.85 22.24
C ILE A 199 8.24 20.22 21.61
N ILE A 200 8.54 20.60 20.37
CA ILE A 200 9.73 20.15 19.65
C ILE A 200 10.64 21.35 19.39
N MET A 201 11.93 21.19 19.69
CA MET A 201 12.92 22.25 19.49
C MET A 201 14.29 21.71 19.10
N PRO A 202 15.22 22.57 18.65
CA PRO A 202 16.60 22.16 18.40
C PRO A 202 17.23 21.51 19.63
N ILE A 203 17.90 20.38 19.44
CA ILE A 203 18.49 19.57 20.52
C ILE A 203 19.43 20.34 21.44
N ASN A 204 20.16 21.32 20.90
CA ASN A 204 21.08 22.17 21.69
C ASN A 204 20.34 22.98 22.75
N ASN A 205 19.19 23.57 22.41
CA ASN A 205 18.39 24.35 23.35
C ASN A 205 17.74 23.43 24.40
N ALA A 206 17.32 22.24 23.98
CA ALA A 206 16.70 21.27 24.86
C ALA A 206 17.65 20.79 25.97
N TYR A 207 18.95 20.64 25.70
CA TYR A 207 19.95 20.34 26.75
C TYR A 207 20.06 21.42 27.82
N GLU A 208 19.81 22.69 27.47
CA GLU A 208 19.86 23.79 28.45
C GLU A 208 18.60 23.91 29.31
N LEU A 209 17.48 23.35 28.87
CA LEU A 209 16.18 23.45 29.54
C LEU A 209 15.82 22.20 30.35
N ILE A 210 16.19 21.02 29.84
CA ILE A 210 15.87 19.76 30.53
C ILE A 210 16.84 19.57 31.69
N LYS A 211 16.32 19.58 32.91
CA LYS A 211 17.09 19.33 34.13
C LYS A 211 17.72 17.93 34.10
N ASN A 212 18.94 17.81 34.61
CA ASN A 212 19.70 16.55 34.72
C ASN A 212 19.96 15.84 33.38
N LYS A 213 20.02 16.57 32.25
CA LYS A 213 20.39 16.00 30.96
C LYS A 213 21.81 16.40 30.56
N GLU A 214 22.71 15.42 30.53
CA GLU A 214 24.09 15.62 30.08
C GLU A 214 24.19 15.78 28.56
N LYS A 215 25.09 16.65 28.12
CA LYS A 215 25.33 16.88 26.69
C LYS A 215 25.81 15.59 26.02
N PHE A 216 25.28 15.30 24.83
CA PHE A 216 25.55 14.08 24.07
C PHE A 216 25.00 12.78 24.66
N VAL A 217 24.13 12.87 25.67
CA VAL A 217 23.32 11.75 26.16
C VAL A 217 21.92 11.81 25.54
N TYR A 218 21.46 10.69 24.99
CA TYR A 218 20.22 10.59 24.21
C TYR A 218 19.20 9.69 24.91
N ASN A 219 17.91 10.00 24.75
CA ASN A 219 16.81 9.15 25.20
C ASN A 219 16.48 8.08 24.14
N SER A 220 16.64 8.41 22.87
CA SER A 220 16.53 7.44 21.78
C SER A 220 17.35 7.88 20.57
N ILE A 221 17.72 6.89 19.75
CA ILE A 221 18.34 7.08 18.45
C ILE A 221 17.42 6.46 17.41
N GLU A 222 17.01 7.24 16.42
CA GLU A 222 16.21 6.79 15.29
C GLU A 222 17.08 6.70 14.04
N LEU A 223 17.00 5.57 13.36
CA LEU A 223 17.79 5.26 12.18
C LEU A 223 16.84 5.03 11.01
N LYS A 224 17.03 5.78 9.93
CA LYS A 224 16.33 5.54 8.67
C LYS A 224 17.16 4.59 7.81
N VAL A 225 16.57 3.47 7.41
CA VAL A 225 17.22 2.47 6.54
C VAL A 225 16.99 2.84 5.07
N LYS A 226 18.00 2.68 4.21
CA LYS A 226 17.91 2.99 2.77
C LYS A 226 16.89 2.11 2.04
N ASN A 227 16.82 0.83 2.39
CA ASN A 227 15.89 -0.12 1.83
C ASN A 227 15.03 -0.77 2.94
N PRO A 228 13.71 -0.58 2.95
CA PRO A 228 12.80 -1.23 3.90
C PRO A 228 12.82 -2.76 3.85
N ASP A 229 13.20 -3.36 2.71
CA ASP A 229 13.20 -4.82 2.55
C ASP A 229 14.36 -5.48 3.32
N THR A 230 15.47 -4.76 3.53
CA THR A 230 16.66 -5.25 4.26
C THR A 230 16.62 -4.94 5.75
N LEU A 231 15.44 -4.60 6.30
CA LEU A 231 15.34 -4.07 7.65
C LEU A 231 15.72 -5.11 8.71
N ASN A 232 15.30 -6.37 8.56
CA ASN A 232 15.67 -7.44 9.49
C ASN A 232 17.18 -7.70 9.52
N GLU A 233 17.83 -7.72 8.35
CA GLU A 233 19.28 -7.87 8.24
C GLU A 233 20.00 -6.67 8.86
N THR A 234 19.49 -5.46 8.59
CA THR A 234 20.05 -4.22 9.12
C THR A 234 19.91 -4.15 10.63
N GLU A 235 18.79 -4.62 11.20
CA GLU A 235 18.56 -4.72 12.64
C GLU A 235 19.61 -5.62 13.32
N GLU A 236 19.92 -6.77 12.72
CA GLU A 236 20.96 -7.67 13.23
C GLU A 236 22.36 -7.05 13.14
N ILE A 237 22.67 -6.37 12.04
CA ILE A 237 23.94 -5.64 11.87
C ILE A 237 24.07 -4.52 12.92
N ILE A 238 23.00 -3.76 13.17
CA ILE A 238 22.94 -2.72 14.19
C ILE A 238 23.17 -3.32 15.57
N LYS A 239 22.47 -4.42 15.91
CA LYS A 239 22.63 -5.14 17.18
C LYS A 239 24.09 -5.54 17.39
N ASN A 240 24.70 -6.20 16.41
CA ASN A 240 26.09 -6.66 16.50
C ASN A 240 27.08 -5.49 16.59
N THR A 241 26.85 -4.40 15.87
CA THR A 241 27.71 -3.21 15.90
C THR A 241 27.66 -2.51 17.25
N LEU A 242 26.47 -2.36 17.84
CA LEU A 242 26.31 -1.78 19.17
C LEU A 242 26.87 -2.69 20.27
N MET A 243 26.67 -4.00 20.17
CA MET A 243 27.26 -4.97 21.09
C MET A 243 28.80 -4.86 21.12
N ARG A 244 29.44 -4.74 19.95
CA ARG A 244 30.89 -4.53 19.85
C ARG A 244 31.33 -3.16 20.37
N SER A 245 30.60 -2.09 20.06
CA SER A 245 30.95 -0.73 20.52
C SER A 245 30.85 -0.59 22.04
N ARG A 246 29.88 -1.26 22.65
CA ARG A 246 29.59 -1.22 24.10
C ARG A 246 30.22 -2.34 24.91
N ASN A 247 30.89 -3.31 24.26
CA ASN A 247 31.42 -4.52 24.89
C ASN A 247 30.36 -5.31 25.69
N VAL A 248 29.13 -5.41 25.16
CA VAL A 248 28.02 -6.15 25.80
C VAL A 248 27.71 -7.44 25.05
N ASN A 249 27.34 -8.48 25.81
CA ASN A 249 26.95 -9.80 25.30
C ASN A 249 25.43 -9.97 25.35
N GLU A 250 24.89 -11.01 24.70
CA GLU A 250 23.43 -11.25 24.62
C GLU A 250 22.71 -11.33 25.98
N LYS A 251 23.43 -11.69 27.04
CA LYS A 251 22.90 -11.78 28.41
C LYS A 251 22.85 -10.45 29.15
N ASN A 252 23.67 -9.48 28.74
CA ASN A 252 23.84 -8.17 29.40
C ASN A 252 23.53 -7.03 28.43
N ILE A 253 22.61 -7.23 27.47
CA ILE A 253 22.22 -6.19 26.54
C ILE A 253 21.54 -5.06 27.32
N ASP A 254 22.07 -3.85 27.15
CA ASP A 254 21.64 -2.62 27.81
C ASP A 254 20.86 -1.68 26.88
N PHE A 255 20.46 -2.16 25.70
CA PHE A 255 19.67 -1.40 24.73
C PHE A 255 18.58 -2.26 24.10
N THR A 256 17.49 -1.63 23.71
CA THR A 256 16.43 -2.28 22.93
C THR A 256 16.41 -1.68 21.54
N ILE A 257 16.45 -2.54 20.52
CA ILE A 257 16.17 -2.16 19.15
C ILE A 257 14.71 -2.51 18.86
N ARG A 258 13.97 -1.54 18.34
CA ARG A 258 12.58 -1.72 17.91
C ARG A 258 12.48 -1.32 16.45
N SER A 259 12.17 -2.27 15.61
CA SER A 259 11.75 -2.03 14.24
C SER A 259 10.22 -2.01 14.13
N ASN A 260 9.69 -1.20 13.21
CA ASN A 260 8.26 -1.23 12.87
C ASN A 260 7.95 -2.35 11.85
N THR A 261 8.83 -3.34 11.68
CA THR A 261 8.67 -4.44 10.71
C THR A 261 7.39 -5.22 10.96
N SER A 262 7.08 -5.55 12.21
CA SER A 262 5.84 -6.27 12.54
C SER A 262 4.59 -5.49 12.15
N ALA A 263 4.61 -4.15 12.22
CA ALA A 263 3.50 -3.32 11.76
C ALA A 263 3.39 -3.32 10.23
N ASN A 264 4.53 -3.32 9.51
CA ASN A 264 4.55 -3.42 8.06
C ASN A 264 4.12 -4.79 7.54
N THR A 265 4.60 -5.89 8.16
CA THR A 265 4.22 -7.24 7.75
C THR A 265 2.72 -7.42 7.95
N THR A 266 2.21 -7.05 9.12
CA THR A 266 0.75 -7.07 9.40
C THR A 266 -0.04 -6.23 8.39
N ARG A 267 0.49 -5.05 8.00
CA ARG A 267 -0.12 -4.18 6.98
C ARG A 267 -0.15 -4.86 5.60
N GLN A 268 0.97 -5.44 5.17
CA GLN A 268 1.04 -6.12 3.87
C GLN A 268 0.18 -7.37 3.86
N ASP A 269 0.13 -8.11 4.96
CA ASP A 269 -0.76 -9.26 5.11
C ASP A 269 -2.22 -8.82 4.98
N MET A 270 -2.64 -7.74 5.65
CA MET A 270 -4.00 -7.22 5.53
C MET A 270 -4.34 -6.78 4.09
N ILE A 271 -3.43 -6.07 3.41
CA ILE A 271 -3.59 -5.67 2.01
C ILE A 271 -3.68 -6.90 1.10
N ASN A 272 -2.82 -7.89 1.30
CA ASN A 272 -2.80 -9.12 0.51
C ASN A 272 -4.06 -9.96 0.73
N THR A 273 -4.56 -10.04 1.96
CA THR A 273 -5.84 -10.69 2.28
C THR A 273 -7.00 -9.98 1.56
N LEU A 274 -7.08 -8.65 1.63
CA LEU A 274 -8.10 -7.89 0.89
C LEU A 274 -8.01 -8.11 -0.62
N LYS A 275 -6.81 -8.04 -1.19
CA LYS A 275 -6.56 -8.32 -2.62
C LYS A 275 -7.00 -9.74 -3.00
N THR A 276 -6.74 -10.72 -2.14
CA THR A 276 -7.14 -12.12 -2.37
C THR A 276 -8.67 -12.25 -2.38
N PHE A 277 -9.36 -11.64 -1.42
CA PHE A 277 -10.83 -11.63 -1.39
C PHE A 277 -11.45 -10.98 -2.62
N LEU A 278 -10.96 -9.79 -3.00
CA LEU A 278 -11.43 -9.07 -4.19
C LEU A 278 -11.18 -9.88 -5.47
N THR A 279 -10.02 -10.52 -5.58
CA THR A 279 -9.68 -11.40 -6.71
C THR A 279 -10.59 -12.64 -6.76
N ALA A 280 -10.94 -13.22 -5.62
CA ALA A 280 -11.87 -14.35 -5.56
C ALA A 280 -13.27 -13.95 -6.07
N ILE A 281 -13.80 -12.80 -5.62
CA ILE A 281 -15.10 -12.29 -6.08
C ILE A 281 -15.06 -11.99 -7.58
N ALA A 282 -14.01 -11.31 -8.04
CA ALA A 282 -13.81 -11.01 -9.46
C ALA A 282 -13.75 -12.29 -10.31
N SER A 283 -13.08 -13.34 -9.81
CA SER A 283 -12.99 -14.64 -10.49
C SER A 283 -14.35 -15.31 -10.64
N VAL A 284 -15.22 -15.24 -9.62
CA VAL A 284 -16.59 -15.76 -9.70
C VAL A 284 -17.41 -14.98 -10.74
N SER A 285 -17.32 -13.66 -10.78
CA SER A 285 -18.01 -12.83 -11.80
C SER A 285 -17.56 -13.18 -13.22
N LEU A 286 -16.25 -13.43 -13.39
CA LEU A 286 -15.67 -13.86 -14.66
C LEU A 286 -16.19 -15.24 -15.09
N LEU A 287 -16.35 -16.18 -14.14
CA LEU A 287 -16.88 -17.52 -14.38
C LEU A 287 -18.34 -17.46 -14.87
N VAL A 288 -19.17 -16.58 -14.30
CA VAL A 288 -20.55 -16.37 -14.77
C VAL A 288 -20.56 -15.89 -16.23
N GLY A 289 -19.68 -14.95 -16.58
CA GLY A 289 -19.50 -14.50 -17.97
C GLY A 289 -19.02 -15.62 -18.90
N ALA A 290 -18.07 -16.44 -18.43
CA ALA A 290 -17.53 -17.60 -19.14
C ALA A 290 -18.60 -18.63 -19.51
N VAL A 291 -19.50 -18.95 -18.56
CA VAL A 291 -20.64 -19.86 -18.81
C VAL A 291 -21.58 -19.29 -19.86
N GLY A 292 -21.83 -17.97 -19.82
CA GLY A 292 -22.62 -17.28 -20.84
C GLY A 292 -22.04 -17.44 -22.25
N ILE A 293 -20.73 -17.22 -22.40
CA ILE A 293 -19.99 -17.41 -23.66
C ILE A 293 -20.14 -18.84 -24.15
N ALA A 294 -19.86 -19.82 -23.28
CA ALA A 294 -19.94 -21.24 -23.63
C ALA A 294 -21.35 -21.61 -24.12
N ASN A 295 -22.40 -21.18 -23.42
CA ASN A 295 -23.78 -21.49 -23.78
C ASN A 295 -24.15 -20.93 -25.15
N THR A 296 -23.87 -19.64 -25.40
CA THR A 296 -24.16 -19.05 -26.72
C THR A 296 -23.34 -19.69 -27.83
N MET A 297 -22.12 -20.10 -27.54
CA MET A 297 -21.29 -20.79 -28.51
C MET A 297 -21.79 -22.20 -28.82
N PHE A 298 -22.27 -22.96 -27.82
CA PHE A 298 -22.95 -24.23 -28.05
C PHE A 298 -24.14 -24.06 -28.98
N THR A 299 -25.01 -23.08 -28.72
CA THR A 299 -26.16 -22.83 -29.58
C THR A 299 -25.74 -22.37 -30.98
N SER A 300 -24.71 -21.52 -31.08
CA SER A 300 -24.18 -21.06 -32.37
C SER A 300 -23.62 -22.22 -33.21
N VAL A 301 -22.98 -23.20 -32.57
CA VAL A 301 -22.48 -24.40 -33.25
C VAL A 301 -23.65 -25.24 -33.77
N LEU A 302 -24.71 -25.41 -32.98
CA LEU A 302 -25.91 -26.16 -33.38
C LEU A 302 -26.60 -25.52 -34.59
N GLU A 303 -26.79 -24.21 -34.57
CA GLU A 303 -27.40 -23.45 -35.68
C GLU A 303 -26.55 -23.48 -36.97
N LYS A 304 -25.23 -23.63 -36.84
CA LYS A 304 -24.29 -23.64 -37.97
C LYS A 304 -23.79 -25.04 -38.34
N THR A 305 -24.41 -26.09 -37.82
CA THR A 305 -24.03 -27.50 -38.09
C THR A 305 -23.92 -27.80 -39.58
N LYS A 306 -24.93 -27.43 -40.38
CA LYS A 306 -24.95 -27.65 -41.84
C LYS A 306 -23.81 -26.94 -42.57
N GLU A 307 -23.54 -25.69 -42.22
CA GLU A 307 -22.44 -24.89 -42.79
C GLU A 307 -21.06 -25.50 -42.46
N ILE A 308 -20.86 -25.99 -41.24
CA ILE A 308 -19.64 -26.71 -40.82
C ILE A 308 -19.48 -28.00 -41.64
N GLY A 309 -20.58 -28.73 -41.86
CA GLY A 309 -20.62 -29.93 -42.69
C GLY A 309 -20.15 -29.68 -44.12
N ILE A 310 -20.64 -28.61 -44.74
CA ILE A 310 -20.26 -28.18 -46.09
C ILE A 310 -18.76 -27.83 -46.14
N LEU A 311 -18.27 -27.05 -45.19
CA LEU A 311 -16.84 -26.68 -45.11
C LEU A 311 -15.94 -27.90 -45.01
N LYS A 312 -16.32 -28.89 -44.18
CA LYS A 312 -15.57 -30.13 -44.06
C LYS A 312 -15.65 -31.01 -45.30
N ALA A 313 -16.81 -31.07 -45.96
CA ALA A 313 -16.97 -31.81 -47.22
C ALA A 313 -16.09 -31.24 -48.35
N ILE A 314 -15.83 -29.93 -48.34
CA ILE A 314 -14.94 -29.24 -49.29
C ILE A 314 -13.46 -29.31 -48.85
N GLY A 315 -13.15 -29.96 -47.72
CA GLY A 315 -11.78 -30.27 -47.29
C GLY A 315 -11.22 -29.44 -46.14
N ALA A 316 -12.05 -28.70 -45.38
CA ALA A 316 -11.58 -28.02 -44.16
C ALA A 316 -11.15 -29.04 -43.08
N ARG A 317 -9.96 -28.86 -42.49
CA ARG A 317 -9.46 -29.73 -41.42
C ARG A 317 -10.13 -29.39 -40.09
N ASN A 318 -10.12 -30.33 -39.14
CA ASN A 318 -10.64 -30.10 -37.78
C ASN A 318 -9.98 -28.88 -37.12
N ILE A 319 -8.67 -28.69 -37.33
CA ILE A 319 -7.93 -27.53 -36.82
C ILE A 319 -8.45 -26.20 -37.41
N ASP A 320 -8.83 -26.18 -38.69
CA ASP A 320 -9.33 -24.97 -39.34
C ASP A 320 -10.68 -24.55 -38.70
N ILE A 321 -11.59 -25.51 -38.46
CA ILE A 321 -12.87 -25.26 -37.77
C ILE A 321 -12.64 -24.83 -36.31
N LEU A 322 -11.77 -25.53 -35.58
CA LEU A 322 -11.41 -25.20 -34.20
C LEU A 322 -10.92 -23.75 -34.09
N THR A 323 -9.98 -23.33 -34.96
CA THR A 323 -9.41 -21.98 -34.95
C THR A 323 -10.45 -20.91 -35.28
N ILE A 324 -11.37 -21.15 -36.23
CA ILE A 324 -12.44 -20.19 -36.55
C ILE A 324 -13.31 -19.92 -35.33
N PHE A 325 -13.74 -20.98 -34.65
CA PHE A 325 -14.61 -20.89 -33.50
C PHE A 325 -13.90 -20.30 -32.27
N LEU A 326 -12.65 -20.67 -32.00
CA LEU A 326 -11.84 -20.08 -30.93
C LEU A 326 -11.58 -18.58 -31.15
N LEU A 327 -11.25 -18.18 -32.38
CA LEU A 327 -11.08 -16.75 -32.71
C LEU A 327 -12.39 -15.98 -32.55
N ASN A 328 -13.52 -16.57 -32.93
CA ASN A 328 -14.83 -15.95 -32.71
C ASN A 328 -15.11 -15.75 -31.21
N ALA A 329 -14.83 -16.75 -30.37
CA ALA A 329 -15.00 -16.65 -28.93
C ALA A 329 -14.07 -15.58 -28.31
N GLY A 330 -12.81 -15.55 -28.74
CA GLY A 330 -11.85 -14.51 -28.34
C GLY A 330 -12.27 -13.11 -28.78
N LEU A 331 -12.83 -12.95 -29.99
CA LEU A 331 -13.36 -11.67 -30.46
C LEU A 331 -14.56 -11.19 -29.64
N ILE A 332 -15.46 -12.10 -29.27
CA ILE A 332 -16.58 -11.79 -28.37
C ILE A 332 -16.05 -11.33 -27.00
N GLY A 333 -15.05 -12.04 -26.45
CA GLY A 333 -14.36 -11.65 -25.21
C GLY A 333 -13.61 -10.31 -25.32
N MET A 334 -13.04 -9.99 -26.48
CA MET A 334 -12.38 -8.71 -26.76
C MET A 334 -13.39 -7.56 -26.79
N ILE A 335 -14.49 -7.71 -27.55
CA ILE A 335 -15.51 -6.67 -27.68
C ILE A 335 -16.21 -6.42 -26.34
N GLY A 336 -16.63 -7.49 -25.66
CA GLY A 336 -17.21 -7.39 -24.33
C GLY A 336 -16.21 -6.84 -23.31
N GLY A 337 -14.92 -7.18 -23.45
CA GLY A 337 -13.83 -6.64 -22.65
C GLY A 337 -13.67 -5.12 -22.80
N ILE A 338 -13.60 -4.62 -24.03
CA ILE A 338 -13.46 -3.17 -24.31
C ILE A 338 -14.66 -2.39 -23.75
N ILE A 339 -15.88 -2.87 -24.01
CA ILE A 339 -17.10 -2.19 -23.52
C ILE A 339 -17.17 -2.27 -21.99
N GLY A 340 -16.84 -3.43 -21.41
CA GLY A 340 -16.75 -3.62 -19.96
C GLY A 340 -15.69 -2.73 -19.31
N ILE A 341 -14.55 -2.51 -19.95
CA ILE A 341 -13.52 -1.56 -19.52
C ILE A 341 -14.07 -0.15 -19.48
N CYS A 342 -14.70 0.31 -20.55
CA CYS A 342 -15.29 1.66 -20.60
C CYS A 342 -16.32 1.86 -19.47
N LEU A 343 -17.20 0.87 -19.24
CA LEU A 343 -18.18 0.93 -18.15
C LEU A 343 -17.52 0.85 -16.78
N GLY A 344 -16.51 0.00 -16.59
CA GLY A 344 -15.77 -0.11 -15.33
C GLY A 344 -15.05 1.20 -14.96
N ILE A 345 -14.45 1.87 -15.95
CA ILE A 345 -13.86 3.21 -15.78
C ILE A 345 -14.93 4.22 -15.37
N PHE A 346 -16.08 4.21 -16.04
CA PHE A 346 -17.19 5.10 -15.73
C PHE A 346 -17.70 4.90 -14.30
N ILE A 347 -17.90 3.64 -13.88
CA ILE A 347 -18.29 3.28 -12.51
C ILE A 347 -17.23 3.75 -11.51
N SER A 348 -15.94 3.55 -11.79
CA SER A 348 -14.85 3.99 -10.91
C SER A 348 -14.83 5.50 -10.70
N ILE A 349 -15.12 6.31 -11.73
CA ILE A 349 -15.20 7.77 -11.60
C ILE A 349 -16.35 8.16 -10.65
N ILE A 350 -17.52 7.52 -10.82
CA ILE A 350 -18.68 7.75 -9.95
C ILE A 350 -18.35 7.36 -8.50
N LEU A 351 -17.71 6.20 -8.29
CA LEU A 351 -17.32 5.74 -6.95
C LEU A 351 -16.32 6.69 -6.29
N ASN A 352 -15.36 7.22 -7.05
CA ASN A 352 -14.40 8.21 -6.54
C ASN A 352 -15.11 9.49 -6.08
N SER A 353 -16.09 9.97 -6.85
CA SER A 353 -16.91 11.12 -6.46
C SER A 353 -17.78 10.88 -5.21
N ALA A 354 -18.14 9.62 -4.95
CA ALA A 354 -18.87 9.21 -3.75
C ALA A 354 -17.95 9.01 -2.51
N GLY A 355 -16.65 9.28 -2.63
CA GLY A 355 -15.67 9.17 -1.55
C GLY A 355 -15.04 7.79 -1.37
N ILE A 356 -15.30 6.84 -2.29
CA ILE A 356 -14.65 5.52 -2.28
C ILE A 356 -13.35 5.61 -3.07
N PRO A 357 -12.18 5.30 -2.48
CA PRO A 357 -10.90 5.39 -3.19
C PRO A 357 -10.87 4.37 -4.34
N SER A 358 -10.76 4.85 -5.57
CA SER A 358 -10.64 3.99 -6.74
C SER A 358 -9.60 4.56 -7.68
N ILE A 359 -8.60 3.74 -8.03
CA ILE A 359 -7.47 4.12 -8.87
C ILE A 359 -7.41 3.16 -10.05
N ILE A 360 -7.43 3.72 -11.26
CA ILE A 360 -7.26 2.98 -12.49
C ILE A 360 -5.90 3.32 -13.07
N ASN A 361 -5.07 2.31 -13.28
CA ASN A 361 -3.80 2.46 -13.99
C ASN A 361 -3.86 1.73 -15.35
N LEU A 362 -2.91 2.04 -16.21
CA LEU A 362 -2.81 1.42 -17.54
C LEU A 362 -2.58 -0.10 -17.46
N GLN A 363 -1.88 -0.55 -16.43
CA GLN A 363 -1.57 -1.97 -16.22
C GLN A 363 -2.83 -2.82 -15.96
N ILE A 364 -3.78 -2.31 -15.16
CA ILE A 364 -5.07 -2.95 -14.89
C ILE A 364 -5.87 -3.08 -16.18
N ILE A 365 -5.94 -2.00 -16.99
CA ILE A 365 -6.66 -2.01 -18.28
C ILE A 365 -6.10 -3.09 -19.21
N ILE A 366 -4.77 -3.13 -19.38
CA ILE A 366 -4.11 -4.11 -20.24
C ILE A 366 -4.32 -5.53 -19.72
N MET A 367 -4.13 -5.76 -18.42
CA MET A 367 -4.34 -7.08 -17.80
C MET A 367 -5.77 -7.56 -17.95
N THR A 368 -6.76 -6.69 -17.71
CA THR A 368 -8.17 -7.07 -17.86
C THR A 368 -8.53 -7.38 -19.30
N LEU A 369 -8.01 -6.63 -20.28
CA LEU A 369 -8.24 -6.91 -21.69
C LEU A 369 -7.67 -8.27 -22.10
N ILE A 370 -6.46 -8.60 -21.65
CA ILE A 370 -5.84 -9.91 -21.90
C ILE A 370 -6.68 -11.02 -21.26
N ILE A 371 -7.10 -10.84 -20.01
CA ILE A 371 -7.94 -11.79 -19.29
C ILE A 371 -9.28 -12.00 -20.01
N SER A 372 -9.93 -10.95 -20.51
CA SER A 372 -11.23 -11.08 -21.19
C SER A 372 -11.14 -11.89 -22.49
N ILE A 373 -10.05 -11.72 -23.26
CA ILE A 373 -9.78 -12.50 -24.47
C ILE A 373 -9.51 -13.97 -24.10
N LEU A 374 -8.65 -14.20 -23.10
CA LEU A 374 -8.32 -15.55 -22.64
C LEU A 374 -9.56 -16.30 -22.14
N VAL A 375 -10.40 -15.63 -21.34
CA VAL A 375 -11.67 -16.20 -20.86
C VAL A 375 -12.57 -16.54 -22.03
N GLY A 376 -12.73 -15.63 -22.99
CA GLY A 376 -13.46 -15.88 -24.24
C GLY A 376 -12.99 -17.16 -24.94
N MET A 377 -11.68 -17.31 -25.13
CA MET A 377 -11.09 -18.48 -25.78
C MET A 377 -11.28 -19.77 -24.96
N VAL A 378 -11.02 -19.72 -23.64
CA VAL A 378 -11.14 -20.89 -22.75
C VAL A 378 -12.59 -21.37 -22.68
N SER A 379 -13.54 -20.46 -22.50
CA SER A 379 -14.98 -20.78 -22.49
C SER A 379 -15.45 -21.36 -23.82
N GLY A 380 -14.88 -20.88 -24.93
CA GLY A 380 -15.21 -21.35 -26.26
C GLY A 380 -14.55 -22.66 -26.68
N LEU A 381 -13.60 -23.17 -25.90
CA LEU A 381 -12.79 -24.33 -26.26
C LEU A 381 -13.62 -25.60 -26.41
N ILE A 382 -14.47 -25.93 -25.43
CA ILE A 382 -15.29 -27.15 -25.46
C ILE A 382 -16.27 -27.13 -26.65
N PRO A 383 -17.07 -26.06 -26.85
CA PRO A 383 -17.93 -25.95 -28.04
C PRO A 383 -17.15 -26.03 -29.36
N ALA A 384 -16.00 -25.36 -29.46
CA ALA A 384 -15.17 -25.36 -30.67
C ALA A 384 -14.63 -26.76 -30.98
N ILE A 385 -14.23 -27.53 -29.96
CA ILE A 385 -13.80 -28.93 -30.13
C ILE A 385 -14.97 -29.76 -30.66
N ASN A 386 -16.17 -29.61 -30.08
CA ASN A 386 -17.35 -30.35 -30.54
C ASN A 386 -17.70 -30.02 -31.99
N ALA A 387 -17.66 -28.73 -32.37
CA ALA A 387 -17.83 -28.28 -33.75
C ALA A 387 -16.78 -28.91 -34.69
N SER A 388 -15.51 -28.91 -34.27
CA SER A 388 -14.41 -29.46 -35.07
C SER A 388 -14.48 -30.98 -35.26
N LYS A 389 -15.23 -31.72 -34.43
CA LYS A 389 -15.36 -33.18 -34.50
C LYS A 389 -16.63 -33.66 -35.22
N LEU A 390 -17.51 -32.76 -35.66
CA LEU A 390 -18.70 -33.10 -36.44
C LEU A 390 -18.34 -33.85 -37.73
N LYS A 391 -19.02 -34.96 -38.01
CA LYS A 391 -18.85 -35.70 -39.27
C LYS A 391 -19.68 -35.04 -40.38
N PRO A 392 -19.15 -34.88 -41.61
CA PRO A 392 -19.88 -34.21 -42.70
C PRO A 392 -21.23 -34.85 -43.01
N VAL A 393 -21.28 -36.19 -43.00
CA VAL A 393 -22.50 -36.98 -43.27
C VAL A 393 -23.60 -36.68 -42.25
N ASP A 394 -23.26 -36.66 -40.97
CA ASP A 394 -24.21 -36.36 -39.88
C ASP A 394 -24.68 -34.90 -39.90
N ALA A 395 -23.78 -33.99 -40.32
CA ALA A 395 -24.07 -32.56 -40.38
C ALA A 395 -24.99 -32.17 -41.55
N LEU A 396 -24.93 -32.90 -42.68
CA LEU A 396 -25.76 -32.66 -43.86
C LEU A 396 -27.14 -33.37 -43.81
N ARG A 397 -27.26 -34.39 -42.96
CA ARG A 397 -28.51 -35.15 -42.77
C ARG A 397 -29.49 -34.49 -41.80
N ARG A 398 -29.05 -33.54 -40.98
CA ARG A 398 -29.93 -32.76 -40.11
C ARG A 398 -30.69 -31.73 -40.96
N ASP A 399 -32.01 -31.74 -40.85
CA ASP A 399 -32.93 -30.79 -41.51
C ASP A 399 -32.71 -29.35 -41.02
#